data_AF-A0A7J8Y4R0-F1
#
_entry.id   AF-A0A7J8Y4R0-F1
#
_cell.length_a   1.000
_cell.length_b   1.000
_cell.length_c   1.000
_cell.angle_alpha   90.00
_cell.angle_beta   90.00
_cell.angle_gamma   90.00
#
_symmetry.space_group_name_H-M   'P 1'
#
loop_
_entity.id
_entity.type
_entity.pdbx_description
1 polymer ?
#
loop_
_entity_poly.entity_id
_entity_poly.type
_entity_poly.pdbx_seq_one_letter_code
_entity_poly.pdbx_strand_id
1 'polypeptide(L)'
;MQALQPSSSLRPSSLKPLKNPKPNPHFPNASTLPPRPAKKFFSITASSPTVSAPKREKDPKKRVVITGMGLVSVFGNDVDAYYEKLLAGESGIGIIDRFDASKFPTRFAGQIRGFTSESYIDGKNDRRLDDCLRYCIVAGKKALEDADLGADNLSK
;
A
#
# COMPACT_ATOMS: atom_id res chain seq x y z
N MET A 1 -44.18 -0.83 -32.46
CA MET A 1 -43.61 -2.10 -31.94
C MET A 1 -42.11 -2.09 -32.17
N GLN A 2 -41.32 -1.94 -31.13
CA GLN A 2 -39.96 -2.52 -31.04
C GLN A 2 -39.52 -2.42 -29.58
N ALA A 3 -39.50 -3.59 -28.92
CA ALA A 3 -39.08 -3.73 -27.53
C ALA A 3 -37.56 -3.93 -27.48
N LEU A 4 -36.93 -3.20 -26.57
CA LEU A 4 -35.53 -3.30 -26.17
C LEU A 4 -35.22 -4.71 -25.65
N GLN A 5 -34.17 -5.34 -26.17
CA GLN A 5 -33.64 -6.60 -25.61
C GLN A 5 -32.58 -6.31 -24.54
N PRO A 6 -32.64 -6.95 -23.36
CA PRO A 6 -31.59 -6.84 -22.35
C PRO A 6 -30.42 -7.80 -22.62
N SER A 7 -29.21 -7.24 -22.43
CA SER A 7 -27.89 -7.85 -22.52
C SER A 7 -27.79 -9.26 -21.92
N SER A 8 -27.33 -10.21 -22.73
CA SER A 8 -27.05 -11.59 -22.36
C SER A 8 -25.98 -11.72 -21.27
N SER A 9 -26.28 -12.60 -20.32
CA SER A 9 -25.52 -12.96 -19.13
C SER A 9 -24.08 -13.39 -19.36
N LEU A 10 -23.16 -12.81 -18.58
CA LEU A 10 -21.81 -13.33 -18.33
C LEU A 10 -21.91 -14.72 -17.69
N ARG A 11 -21.53 -15.76 -18.43
CA ARG A 11 -21.36 -17.12 -17.86
C ARG A 11 -20.00 -17.20 -17.14
N PRO A 12 -19.93 -17.70 -15.90
CA PRO A 12 -18.66 -18.04 -15.28
C PRO A 12 -18.03 -19.22 -16.03
N SER A 13 -16.76 -19.10 -16.43
CA SER A 13 -15.96 -20.17 -17.02
C SER A 13 -15.72 -21.31 -16.03
N SER A 14 -15.89 -22.56 -16.47
CA SER A 14 -15.65 -23.76 -15.65
C SER A 14 -14.17 -23.84 -15.24
N LEU A 15 -13.90 -23.72 -13.93
CA LEU A 15 -12.57 -23.96 -13.36
C LEU A 15 -12.17 -25.42 -13.62
N LYS A 16 -11.06 -25.63 -14.34
CA LYS A 16 -10.46 -26.96 -14.47
C LYS A 16 -9.90 -27.39 -13.11
N PRO A 17 -10.13 -28.63 -12.64
CA PRO A 17 -9.56 -29.11 -11.39
C PRO A 17 -8.02 -29.13 -11.48
N LEU A 18 -7.37 -28.62 -10.44
CA LEU A 18 -5.91 -28.61 -10.30
C LEU A 18 -5.37 -30.03 -10.43
N LYS A 19 -4.40 -30.22 -11.32
CA LYS A 19 -3.73 -31.50 -11.57
C LYS A 19 -2.77 -31.76 -10.39
N ASN A 20 -2.92 -32.88 -9.70
CA ASN A 20 -2.04 -33.24 -8.58
C ASN A 20 -0.56 -33.27 -9.03
N PRO A 21 0.38 -32.73 -8.23
CA PRO A 21 1.79 -32.76 -8.57
C PRO A 21 2.33 -34.19 -8.55
N LYS A 22 3.23 -34.50 -9.50
CA LYS A 22 3.90 -35.81 -9.57
C LYS A 22 4.76 -36.04 -8.31
N PRO A 23 4.80 -37.27 -7.77
CA PRO A 23 5.59 -37.58 -6.58
C PRO A 23 7.09 -37.35 -6.87
N ASN A 24 7.74 -36.58 -6.00
CA ASN A 24 9.16 -36.24 -6.10
C ASN A 24 9.98 -37.28 -5.30
N PRO A 25 10.94 -38.00 -5.90
CA PRO A 25 11.64 -39.11 -5.25
C PRO A 25 12.57 -38.72 -4.09
N HIS A 26 12.74 -37.42 -3.81
CA HIS A 26 13.60 -36.91 -2.73
C HIS A 26 12.86 -36.54 -1.44
N PHE A 27 11.53 -36.60 -1.41
CA PHE A 27 10.73 -36.32 -0.21
C PHE A 27 9.83 -37.51 0.11
N PRO A 28 9.80 -38.00 1.36
CA PRO A 28 8.90 -39.08 1.74
C PRO A 28 7.44 -38.59 1.65
N ASN A 29 6.58 -39.41 1.02
CA ASN A 29 5.15 -39.15 0.90
C ASN A 29 4.50 -39.05 2.29
N ALA A 30 3.58 -38.09 2.46
CA ALA A 30 2.91 -37.80 3.73
C ALA A 30 2.11 -38.98 4.34
N SER A 31 1.98 -40.10 3.63
CA SER A 31 1.25 -41.30 4.04
C SER A 31 2.01 -42.22 5.00
N THR A 32 3.29 -41.97 5.30
CA THR A 32 4.10 -42.82 6.21
C THR A 32 4.29 -42.24 7.61
N LEU A 33 3.61 -41.15 7.96
CA LEU A 33 3.69 -40.59 9.31
C LEU A 33 2.70 -41.30 10.26
N PRO A 34 3.11 -41.67 11.49
CA PRO A 34 2.20 -42.25 12.47
C PRO A 34 1.08 -41.25 12.81
N PRO A 35 -0.13 -41.73 13.14
CA PRO A 35 -1.23 -40.85 13.52
C PRO A 35 -0.83 -40.04 14.75
N ARG A 36 -0.71 -38.73 14.59
CA ARG A 36 -0.41 -37.80 15.68
C ARG A 36 -1.59 -37.87 16.67
N PRO A 37 -1.36 -38.01 17.99
CA PRO A 37 -2.45 -38.04 18.96
C PRO A 37 -3.26 -36.74 18.84
N ALA A 38 -4.58 -36.88 18.73
CA ALA A 38 -5.51 -35.76 18.61
C ALA A 38 -5.37 -34.87 19.86
N LYS A 39 -4.65 -33.76 19.73
CA LYS A 39 -4.70 -32.70 20.75
C LYS A 39 -6.13 -32.18 20.76
N LYS A 40 -6.81 -32.28 21.91
CA LYS A 40 -8.09 -31.60 22.14
C LYS A 40 -7.88 -30.12 21.85
N PHE A 41 -8.35 -29.68 20.68
CA PHE A 41 -8.46 -28.27 20.38
C PHE A 41 -9.53 -27.73 21.32
N PHE A 42 -9.10 -27.10 22.41
CA PHE A 42 -9.98 -26.16 23.10
C PHE A 42 -10.28 -25.05 22.09
N SER A 43 -11.52 -25.02 21.61
CA SER A 43 -12.03 -23.88 20.86
C SER A 43 -12.09 -22.71 21.83
N ILE A 44 -11.05 -21.87 21.83
CA ILE A 44 -11.14 -20.55 22.43
C ILE A 44 -12.06 -19.78 21.49
N THR A 45 -13.34 -19.69 21.83
CA THR A 45 -14.26 -18.75 21.19
C THR A 45 -13.75 -17.35 21.53
N ALA A 46 -12.93 -16.78 20.65
CA ALA A 46 -12.59 -15.38 20.71
C ALA A 46 -13.90 -14.60 20.46
N SER A 47 -14.48 -14.04 21.53
CA SER A 47 -15.48 -12.98 21.38
C SER A 47 -14.75 -11.79 20.77
N SER A 48 -14.71 -11.73 19.44
CA SER A 48 -14.32 -10.52 18.74
C SER A 48 -15.26 -9.43 19.22
N PRO A 49 -14.77 -8.29 19.74
CA PRO A 49 -15.64 -7.14 19.91
C PRO A 49 -16.19 -6.81 18.53
N THR A 50 -17.49 -6.98 18.34
CA THR A 50 -18.18 -6.48 17.15
C THR A 50 -18.15 -4.96 17.25
N VAL A 51 -17.03 -4.36 16.86
CA VAL A 51 -16.91 -2.91 16.74
C VAL A 51 -17.78 -2.55 15.54
N SER A 52 -19.00 -2.07 15.85
CA SER A 52 -19.91 -1.55 14.85
C SER A 52 -19.18 -0.49 14.02
N ALA A 53 -19.36 -0.52 12.70
CA ALA A 53 -18.75 0.45 11.81
C ALA A 53 -19.10 1.88 12.28
N PRO A 54 -18.12 2.80 12.33
CA PRO A 54 -18.38 4.15 12.78
C PRO A 54 -19.46 4.80 11.91
N LYS A 55 -20.53 5.27 12.56
CA LYS A 55 -21.64 5.95 11.88
C LYS A 55 -21.13 7.29 11.33
N ARG A 56 -21.42 7.59 10.06
CA ARG A 56 -21.05 8.86 9.43
C ARG A 56 -21.51 10.05 10.27
N GLU A 57 -20.57 10.91 10.65
CA GLU A 57 -20.85 12.17 11.35
C GLU A 57 -21.65 13.10 10.43
N LYS A 58 -22.74 13.64 10.95
CA LYS A 58 -23.67 14.51 10.22
C LYS A 58 -23.50 15.98 10.60
N ASP A 59 -23.01 16.26 11.80
CA ASP A 59 -22.77 17.63 12.27
C ASP A 59 -21.65 18.27 11.43
N PRO A 60 -21.93 19.33 10.66
CA PRO A 60 -20.93 19.96 9.80
C PRO A 60 -19.71 20.44 10.57
N LYS A 61 -19.84 20.82 11.85
CA LYS A 61 -18.71 21.29 12.67
C LYS A 61 -17.78 20.16 13.14
N LYS A 62 -18.27 18.93 13.14
CA LYS A 62 -17.51 17.73 13.56
C LYS A 62 -17.01 16.91 12.37
N ARG A 63 -17.48 17.23 11.17
CA ARG A 63 -17.07 16.53 9.94
C ARG A 63 -15.64 16.90 9.58
N VAL A 64 -14.79 15.88 9.55
CA VAL A 64 -13.42 16.00 9.05
C VAL A 64 -13.39 15.53 7.60
N VAL A 65 -12.68 16.29 6.77
CA VAL A 65 -12.44 15.98 5.35
C VAL A 65 -10.95 16.11 5.05
N ILE A 66 -10.51 15.46 3.98
CA ILE A 66 -9.16 15.65 3.43
C ILE A 66 -9.25 16.81 2.45
N THR A 67 -8.50 17.88 2.69
CA THR A 67 -8.51 19.11 1.87
C THR A 67 -7.30 19.25 0.97
N GLY A 68 -6.19 18.57 1.29
CA GLY A 68 -5.01 18.53 0.46
C GLY A 68 -4.17 17.29 0.71
N MET A 69 -3.39 16.91 -0.28
CA MET A 69 -2.53 15.73 -0.30
C MET A 69 -1.12 16.10 -0.72
N GLY A 70 -0.15 15.44 -0.10
CA GLY A 70 1.25 15.60 -0.45
C GLY A 70 2.00 14.32 -0.10
N LEU A 71 2.89 13.90 -0.99
CA LEU A 71 3.62 12.65 -0.84
C LEU A 71 5.00 12.71 -1.47
N VAL A 72 5.87 11.82 -1.00
CA VAL A 72 7.16 11.51 -1.61
C VAL A 72 7.25 10.00 -1.67
N SER A 73 7.33 9.44 -2.88
CA SER A 73 7.22 8.01 -3.12
C SER A 73 8.25 7.53 -4.15
N VAL A 74 8.31 6.20 -4.35
CA VAL A 74 9.10 5.55 -5.40
C VAL A 74 8.71 5.99 -6.82
N PHE A 75 7.50 6.52 -6.98
CA PHE A 75 7.00 7.02 -8.26
C PHE A 75 7.18 8.52 -8.47
N GLY A 76 7.76 9.22 -7.49
CA GLY A 76 7.94 10.65 -7.49
C GLY A 76 7.21 11.34 -6.34
N ASN A 77 7.11 12.66 -6.44
CA ASN A 77 6.51 13.55 -5.44
C ASN A 77 5.24 14.24 -5.97
N ASP A 78 4.68 13.75 -7.07
CA ASP A 78 3.45 14.24 -7.69
C ASP A 78 2.29 13.29 -7.36
N VAL A 79 1.16 13.83 -6.94
CA VAL A 79 0.03 13.05 -6.42
C VAL A 79 -0.73 12.35 -7.55
N ASP A 80 -0.94 13.05 -8.66
CA ASP A 80 -1.69 12.54 -9.80
C ASP A 80 -0.89 11.43 -10.49
N ALA A 81 0.40 11.65 -10.77
CA ALA A 81 1.27 10.64 -11.37
C ALA A 81 1.44 9.40 -10.47
N TYR A 82 1.45 9.60 -9.15
CA TYR A 82 1.45 8.48 -8.21
C TYR A 82 0.14 7.68 -8.30
N TYR A 83 -1.00 8.36 -8.32
CA TYR A 83 -2.31 7.74 -8.38
C TYR A 83 -2.55 6.98 -9.70
N GLU A 84 -2.13 7.55 -10.83
CA GLU A 84 -2.20 6.90 -12.13
C GLU A 84 -1.42 5.58 -12.17
N LYS A 85 -0.19 5.57 -11.63
CA LYS A 85 0.64 4.36 -11.56
C LYS A 85 0.07 3.31 -10.62
N LEU A 86 -0.55 3.73 -9.52
CA LEU A 86 -1.29 2.83 -8.63
C LEU A 86 -2.46 2.16 -9.36
N LEU A 87 -3.24 2.94 -10.12
CA LEU A 87 -4.36 2.40 -10.91
C LEU A 87 -3.87 1.47 -12.03
N ALA A 88 -2.71 1.75 -12.62
CA ALA A 88 -2.06 0.88 -13.60
C ALA A 88 -1.46 -0.40 -13.00
N GLY A 89 -1.37 -0.50 -11.67
CA GLY A 89 -0.77 -1.65 -10.99
C GLY A 89 0.74 -1.75 -11.17
N GLU A 90 1.41 -0.61 -11.40
CA GLU A 90 2.86 -0.58 -11.56
C GLU A 90 3.57 -0.92 -10.24
N SER A 91 4.70 -1.63 -10.33
CA SER A 91 5.56 -1.92 -9.19
C SER A 91 6.76 -0.99 -9.17
N GLY A 92 6.94 -0.25 -8.08
CA GLY A 92 8.12 0.59 -7.85
C GLY A 92 9.32 -0.15 -7.24
N ILE A 93 9.28 -1.48 -7.18
CA ILE A 93 10.36 -2.29 -6.60
C ILE A 93 11.46 -2.53 -7.62
N GLY A 94 12.71 -2.22 -7.24
CA GLY A 94 13.90 -2.47 -8.05
C GLY A 94 15.05 -3.01 -7.24
N ILE A 95 16.20 -3.24 -7.90
CA ILE A 95 17.45 -3.60 -7.24
C ILE A 95 17.92 -2.44 -6.35
N ILE A 96 18.46 -2.75 -5.18
CA ILE A 96 19.06 -1.77 -4.27
C ILE A 96 20.34 -1.23 -4.92
N ASP A 97 20.40 0.09 -5.13
CA ASP A 97 21.51 0.82 -5.76
C ASP A 97 22.12 1.89 -4.84
N ARG A 98 21.48 2.22 -3.72
CA ARG A 98 22.01 3.15 -2.71
C ARG A 98 23.24 2.64 -1.95
N PHE A 99 23.42 1.32 -1.88
CA PHE A 99 24.58 0.68 -1.25
C PHE A 99 24.80 -0.73 -1.82
N ASP A 100 25.96 -1.33 -1.56
CA ASP A 100 26.26 -2.71 -1.96
C ASP A 100 25.43 -3.71 -1.14
N ALA A 101 24.35 -4.21 -1.75
CA ALA A 101 23.47 -5.20 -1.14
C ALA A 101 23.92 -6.66 -1.35
N SER A 102 25.09 -6.93 -1.95
CA SER A 102 25.52 -8.29 -2.34
C SER A 102 25.60 -9.28 -1.17
N LYS A 103 25.97 -8.81 0.01
CA LYS A 103 26.12 -9.62 1.23
C LYS A 103 24.80 -9.89 1.96
N PHE A 104 23.70 -9.27 1.52
CA PHE A 104 22.40 -9.41 2.17
C PHE A 104 21.53 -10.45 1.43
N PRO A 105 20.65 -11.17 2.18
CA PRO A 105 19.71 -12.11 1.58
C PRO A 105 18.65 -11.40 0.69
N THR A 106 18.29 -10.16 1.03
CA THR A 106 17.34 -9.34 0.26
C THR A 106 18.09 -8.22 -0.46
N ARG A 107 17.85 -8.08 -1.77
CA ARG A 107 18.59 -7.17 -2.66
C ARG A 107 17.71 -6.24 -3.48
N PHE A 108 16.42 -6.22 -3.18
CA PHE A 108 15.44 -5.37 -3.84
C PHE A 108 14.71 -4.51 -2.82
N ALA A 109 14.33 -3.30 -3.23
CA ALA A 109 13.56 -2.38 -2.41
C ALA A 109 12.82 -1.36 -3.30
N GLY A 110 11.81 -0.71 -2.71
CA GLY A 110 11.18 0.48 -3.30
C GLY A 110 12.01 1.71 -2.95
N GLN A 111 13.02 2.02 -3.77
CA GLN A 111 13.90 3.17 -3.52
C GLN A 111 13.32 4.44 -4.12
N ILE A 112 13.28 5.51 -3.33
CA ILE A 112 12.92 6.85 -3.81
C ILE A 112 14.12 7.42 -4.56
N ARG A 113 13.93 7.73 -5.84
CA ARG A 113 14.95 8.23 -6.77
C ARG A 113 14.63 9.64 -7.22
N GLY A 114 15.67 10.44 -7.52
CA GLY A 114 15.50 11.81 -8.01
C GLY A 114 14.81 12.74 -7.01
N PHE A 115 14.88 12.44 -5.70
CA PHE A 115 14.34 13.32 -4.68
C PHE A 115 15.17 14.60 -4.59
N THR A 116 14.49 15.75 -4.64
CA THR A 116 15.04 17.06 -4.31
C THR A 116 14.21 17.70 -3.21
N SER A 117 14.90 18.30 -2.23
CA SER A 117 14.35 19.09 -1.14
C SER A 117 14.42 20.60 -1.44
N GLU A 118 14.89 20.98 -2.63
CA GLU A 118 15.01 22.37 -3.06
C GLU A 118 13.67 23.11 -2.93
N SER A 119 13.73 24.37 -2.53
CA SER A 119 12.58 25.24 -2.21
C SER A 119 11.78 24.88 -0.97
N TYR A 120 11.87 23.64 -0.47
CA TYR A 120 11.14 23.20 0.73
C TYR A 120 11.98 23.23 2.01
N ILE A 121 13.29 22.99 1.93
CA ILE A 121 14.19 22.94 3.09
C ILE A 121 15.39 23.86 2.83
N ASP A 122 15.74 24.69 3.82
CA ASP A 122 16.97 25.49 3.76
C ASP A 122 18.20 24.58 3.70
N GLY A 123 19.18 24.90 2.85
CA GLY A 123 20.34 24.05 2.58
C GLY A 123 21.18 23.72 3.83
N LYS A 124 21.18 24.60 4.85
CA LYS A 124 21.85 24.34 6.13
C LYS A 124 21.16 23.24 6.92
N ASN A 125 19.83 23.21 6.89
CA ASN A 125 19.01 22.20 7.56
C ASN A 125 18.97 20.91 6.75
N ASP A 126 18.92 20.99 5.42
CA ASP A 126 18.88 19.83 4.53
C ASP A 126 20.02 18.85 4.80
N ARG A 127 21.25 19.35 4.98
CA ARG A 127 22.44 18.53 5.28
C ARG A 127 22.44 17.87 6.65
N ARG A 128 21.59 18.32 7.58
CA ARG A 128 21.51 17.83 8.96
C ARG A 128 20.37 16.84 9.16
N LEU A 129 19.45 16.76 8.21
CA LEU A 129 18.26 15.94 8.29
C LEU A 129 18.49 14.58 7.63
N ASP A 130 17.97 13.54 8.26
CA ASP A 130 17.86 12.23 7.63
C ASP A 130 16.87 12.27 6.46
N ASP A 131 17.04 11.38 5.49
CA ASP A 131 16.16 11.21 4.33
C ASP A 131 14.68 11.12 4.72
N CYS A 132 14.35 10.34 5.77
CA CYS A 132 12.97 10.20 6.22
C CYS A 132 12.37 11.55 6.64
N LEU A 133 13.13 12.36 7.38
CA LEU A 133 12.70 13.69 7.80
C LEU A 133 12.53 14.63 6.61
N ARG A 134 13.46 14.57 5.65
CA ARG A 134 13.36 15.37 4.42
C ARG A 134 12.10 15.02 3.62
N TYR A 135 11.80 13.74 3.46
CA TYR A 135 10.58 13.29 2.78
C TYR A 135 9.33 13.77 3.51
N CYS A 136 9.27 13.64 4.83
CA CYS A 136 8.14 14.08 5.63
C CYS A 136 7.89 15.60 5.52
N ILE A 137 8.95 16.41 5.57
CA ILE A 137 8.83 17.87 5.47
C ILE A 137 8.33 18.27 4.08
N VAL A 138 8.90 17.70 3.02
CA VAL A 138 8.48 18.00 1.64
C VAL A 138 7.03 17.55 1.41
N ALA A 139 6.67 16.33 1.80
CA ALA A 139 5.31 15.81 1.66
C ALA A 139 4.29 16.67 2.44
N GLY A 140 4.61 17.04 3.68
CA GLY A 140 3.75 17.87 4.51
C GLY A 140 3.54 19.27 3.94
N LYS A 141 4.60 19.91 3.44
CA LYS A 141 4.50 21.23 2.79
C LYS A 141 3.67 21.17 1.51
N LYS A 142 3.88 20.15 0.67
CA LYS A 142 3.04 19.92 -0.52
C LYS A 142 1.56 19.73 -0.17
N ALA A 143 1.26 19.01 0.91
CA ALA A 143 -0.13 18.82 1.35
C ALA A 143 -0.78 20.14 1.81
N LEU A 144 -0.02 21.03 2.45
CA LEU A 144 -0.49 22.36 2.83
C LEU A 144 -0.69 23.26 1.61
N GLU A 145 0.22 23.21 0.63
CA GLU A 145 0.10 23.92 -0.64
C GLU A 145 -1.15 23.46 -1.42
N ASP A 146 -1.37 22.16 -1.53
CA ASP A 146 -2.56 21.58 -2.19
C ASP A 146 -3.87 21.93 -1.46
N ALA A 147 -3.83 22.07 -0.13
CA ALA A 147 -4.96 22.51 0.67
C ALA A 147 -5.20 24.04 0.62
N ASP A 148 -4.35 24.81 -0.08
CA ASP A 148 -4.31 26.28 -0.04
C ASP A 148 -4.08 26.86 1.37
N LEU A 149 -3.40 26.10 2.23
CA LEU A 149 -3.04 26.43 3.62
C LEU A 149 -1.54 26.66 3.79
N GLY A 150 -0.87 27.14 2.73
CA GLY A 150 0.54 27.55 2.78
C GLY A 150 0.80 28.62 3.85
N ALA A 151 2.09 28.84 4.18
CA ALA A 151 2.51 29.77 5.24
C ALA A 151 1.94 31.20 5.09
N ASP A 152 1.60 31.61 3.87
CA ASP A 152 1.03 32.92 3.56
C ASP A 152 -0.48 33.03 3.84
N ASN A 153 -1.19 31.90 3.89
CA ASN A 153 -2.66 31.84 4.00
C ASN A 153 -3.17 31.43 5.39
N LEU A 154 -2.28 31.20 6.36
CA LEU A 154 -2.66 30.83 7.72
C LEU A 154 -3.14 32.06 8.52
N SER A 155 -4.45 32.21 8.73
CA SER A 155 -4.98 33.19 9.68
C SER A 155 -4.61 32.78 11.11
N LYS A 156 -3.88 33.65 11.84
CA LYS A 156 -3.55 33.46 13.26
C LYS A 156 -4.76 33.51 14.18
#